data_AF-A0A3D8L1X3-F1
#
_entry.id   AF-A0A3D8L1X3-F1
#
_cell.length_a   1.000
_cell.length_b   1.000
_cell.length_c   1.000
_cell.angle_alpha   90.00
_cell.angle_beta   90.00
_cell.angle_gamma   90.00
#
_symmetry.space_group_name_H-M   'P 1'
#
loop_
_entity.id
_entity.type
_entity.pdbx_description
1 polymer ?
#
loop_
_entity_poly.entity_id
_entity_poly.type
_entity_poly.pdbx_seq_one_letter_code
_entity_poly.pdbx_strand_id
1 'polypeptide(L)'
;MGKDLAKVEKIIFMCSGSACTKRGGAESILSLRSCIKALGLKEQVHTIKAVCTDQCESGPIMFVYPDGVWYKDVDVSRAVHLVSNHILKGQVLDGILYREGDAAIQPVHISADNIQD
;
A
#
# COMPACT_ATOMS: atom_id res chain seq x y z
N MET A 1 -15.59 -5.99 -17.03
CA MET A 1 -14.30 -5.65 -17.66
C MET A 1 -13.25 -5.56 -16.56
N GLY A 2 -12.28 -6.48 -16.55
CA GLY A 2 -11.20 -6.53 -15.55
C GLY A 2 -10.09 -5.52 -15.85
N LYS A 3 -9.12 -5.40 -14.93
CA LYS A 3 -7.89 -4.62 -15.17
C LYS A 3 -6.91 -5.47 -16.00
N ASP A 4 -6.20 -4.85 -16.92
CA ASP A 4 -5.08 -5.47 -17.63
C ASP A 4 -3.88 -5.56 -16.68
N LEU A 5 -3.62 -6.75 -16.14
CA LEU A 5 -2.58 -6.95 -15.14
C LEU A 5 -1.15 -6.82 -15.72
N ALA A 6 -0.98 -6.91 -17.04
CA ALA A 6 0.32 -6.75 -17.68
C ALA A 6 0.85 -5.30 -17.62
N LYS A 7 -0.04 -4.33 -17.34
CA LYS A 7 0.31 -2.90 -17.21
C LYS A 7 0.51 -2.47 -15.76
N VAL A 8 0.27 -3.36 -14.79
CA VAL A 8 0.34 -3.02 -13.38
C VAL A 8 1.81 -3.02 -12.93
N GLU A 9 2.26 -1.85 -12.47
CA GLU A 9 3.60 -1.64 -11.93
C GLU A 9 3.61 -1.74 -10.40
N LYS A 10 2.53 -1.29 -9.75
CA LYS A 10 2.39 -1.33 -8.28
C LYS A 10 1.08 -1.97 -7.85
N ILE A 11 1.16 -2.80 -6.81
CA ILE A 11 -0.01 -3.37 -6.12
C ILE A 11 -0.02 -2.84 -4.69
N ILE A 12 -1.12 -2.19 -4.34
CA ILE A 12 -1.34 -1.64 -3.00
C ILE A 12 -2.34 -2.51 -2.28
N PHE A 13 -1.91 -3.12 -1.18
CA PHE A 13 -2.77 -3.85 -0.26
C PHE A 13 -3.18 -2.92 0.89
N MET A 14 -4.47 -2.80 1.16
CA MET A 14 -4.99 -1.99 2.27
C MET A 14 -5.88 -2.86 3.16
N CYS A 15 -5.61 -2.88 4.46
CA CYS A 15 -6.40 -3.65 5.41
C CYS A 15 -7.80 -3.04 5.57
N SER A 16 -8.82 -3.85 5.28
CA SER A 16 -10.24 -3.56 5.50
C SER A 16 -10.84 -4.37 6.66
N GLY A 17 -10.00 -4.91 7.54
CA GLY A 17 -10.46 -5.55 8.79
C GLY A 17 -11.22 -4.57 9.70
N SER A 18 -11.96 -5.10 10.68
CA SER A 18 -12.83 -4.29 11.55
C SER A 18 -12.05 -3.23 12.34
N ALA A 19 -10.87 -3.55 12.86
CA ALA A 19 -10.02 -2.61 13.59
C ALA A 19 -9.54 -1.45 12.71
N CYS A 20 -9.03 -1.73 11.49
CA CYS A 20 -8.61 -0.70 10.55
C CYS A 20 -9.80 0.13 10.06
N THR A 21 -10.95 -0.49 9.82
CA THR A 21 -12.18 0.21 9.42
C THR A 21 -12.64 1.18 10.52
N LYS A 22 -12.64 0.76 11.79
CA LYS A 22 -12.97 1.63 12.94
C LYS A 22 -12.01 2.83 13.09
N ARG A 23 -10.81 2.74 12.53
CA ARG A 23 -9.79 3.81 12.49
C ARG A 23 -9.80 4.62 11.19
N GLY A 24 -10.88 4.57 10.41
CA GLY A 24 -11.01 5.35 9.17
C GLY A 24 -10.42 4.69 7.92
N GLY A 25 -10.14 3.38 7.96
CA GLY A 25 -9.54 2.65 6.85
C GLY A 25 -10.42 2.61 5.60
N ALA A 26 -11.75 2.60 5.74
CA ALA A 26 -12.66 2.57 4.59
C ALA A 26 -12.59 3.87 3.78
N GLU A 27 -12.59 5.01 4.47
CA GLU A 27 -12.46 6.35 3.93
C GLU A 27 -11.07 6.53 3.28
N SER A 28 -10.04 6.01 3.94
CA SER A 28 -8.66 6.04 3.42
C SER A 28 -8.54 5.25 2.11
N ILE A 29 -9.19 4.09 1.98
CA ILE A 29 -9.27 3.32 0.72
C ILE A 29 -9.98 4.10 -0.37
N LEU A 30 -11.09 4.76 -0.06
CA LEU A 30 -11.84 5.55 -1.04
C LEU A 30 -11.01 6.75 -1.53
N SER A 31 -10.34 7.44 -0.61
CA SER A 31 -9.47 8.59 -0.91
C SER A 31 -8.28 8.18 -1.78
N LEU A 32 -7.58 7.10 -1.41
CA LEU A 32 -6.48 6.52 -2.18
C LEU A 32 -6.91 6.23 -3.62
N ARG A 33 -8.02 5.51 -3.80
CA ARG A 33 -8.54 5.13 -5.13
C ARG A 33 -8.96 6.33 -5.96
N SER A 34 -9.53 7.34 -5.31
CA SER A 34 -9.93 8.59 -5.96
C SER A 34 -8.70 9.36 -6.45
N CYS A 35 -7.65 9.44 -5.63
CA CYS A 35 -6.38 10.07 -6.00
C CYS A 35 -5.68 9.34 -7.16
N ILE A 36 -5.60 8.00 -7.11
CA ILE A 36 -5.07 7.17 -8.20
C ILE A 36 -5.80 7.46 -9.52
N LYS A 37 -7.13 7.53 -9.47
CA LYS A 37 -7.95 7.84 -10.66
C LYS A 37 -7.69 9.27 -11.16
N ALA A 38 -7.64 10.24 -10.26
CA ALA A 38 -7.43 11.66 -10.60
C ALA A 38 -6.06 11.91 -11.25
N LEU A 39 -5.04 11.14 -10.87
CA LEU A 39 -3.69 11.23 -11.43
C LEU A 39 -3.49 10.36 -12.68
N GLY A 40 -4.54 9.72 -13.20
CA GLY A 40 -4.44 8.87 -14.40
C GLY A 40 -3.72 7.53 -14.16
N LEU A 41 -3.46 7.15 -12.91
CA LEU A 41 -2.65 5.99 -12.53
C LEU A 41 -3.44 4.67 -12.52
N LYS A 42 -4.67 4.66 -13.05
CA LYS A 42 -5.58 3.52 -12.91
C LYS A 42 -5.05 2.26 -13.58
N GLU A 43 -4.33 2.36 -14.69
CA GLU A 43 -3.77 1.19 -15.37
C GLU A 43 -2.50 0.67 -14.69
N GLN A 44 -1.63 1.56 -14.17
CA GLN A 44 -0.38 1.16 -13.51
C GLN A 44 -0.56 0.67 -12.07
N VAL A 45 -1.60 1.11 -11.35
CA VAL A 45 -1.73 0.84 -9.91
C VAL A 45 -2.94 -0.03 -9.63
N HIS A 46 -2.73 -1.25 -9.13
CA HIS A 46 -3.80 -2.10 -8.63
C HIS A 46 -3.99 -1.93 -7.12
N THR A 47 -5.24 -1.97 -6.64
CA THR A 47 -5.54 -1.87 -5.20
C THR A 47 -6.31 -3.10 -4.77
N ILE A 48 -5.81 -3.78 -3.74
CA ILE A 48 -6.40 -4.98 -3.17
C ILE A 48 -6.84 -4.66 -1.75
N LYS A 49 -8.08 -5.01 -1.40
CA LYS A 49 -8.51 -5.01 -0.01
C LYS A 49 -8.01 -6.29 0.64
N ALA A 50 -7.14 -6.15 1.63
CA ALA A 50 -6.72 -7.25 2.49
C ALA A 50 -7.59 -7.26 3.75
N VAL A 51 -7.59 -8.37 4.48
CA VAL A 51 -8.15 -8.42 5.84
C VAL A 51 -7.02 -8.27 6.86
N CYS A 52 -7.19 -8.82 8.07
CA CYS A 52 -6.24 -8.66 9.18
C CYS A 52 -4.80 -8.98 8.76
N THR A 53 -3.87 -8.12 9.17
CA THR A 53 -2.41 -8.28 9.01
C THR A 53 -1.71 -8.44 10.36
N ASP A 54 -2.48 -8.73 11.42
CA ASP A 54 -2.06 -8.83 12.82
C ASP A 54 -1.42 -7.56 13.43
N GLN A 55 -1.52 -6.43 12.73
CA GLN A 55 -1.01 -5.13 13.18
C GLN A 55 -2.13 -4.14 13.56
N CYS A 56 -3.19 -4.63 14.21
CA CYS A 56 -4.41 -3.86 14.47
C CYS A 56 -4.19 -2.58 15.29
N GLU A 57 -3.19 -2.55 16.16
CA GLU A 57 -2.90 -1.41 17.06
C GLU A 57 -2.39 -0.18 16.30
N SER A 58 -1.76 -0.40 15.14
CA SER A 58 -1.14 0.62 14.29
C SER A 58 -1.90 0.83 12.97
N GLY A 59 -3.15 0.37 12.89
CA GLY A 59 -3.99 0.51 11.70
C GLY A 59 -4.50 1.94 11.46
N PRO A 60 -4.90 2.30 10.22
CA PRO A 60 -4.99 1.44 9.03
C PRO A 60 -3.64 1.06 8.42
N ILE A 61 -3.55 -0.18 7.94
CA ILE A 61 -2.30 -0.76 7.39
C ILE A 61 -2.34 -0.76 5.86
N MET A 62 -1.23 -0.36 5.26
CA MET A 62 -1.01 -0.43 3.81
C MET A 62 0.34 -1.08 3.48
N PHE A 63 0.36 -1.89 2.43
CA PHE A 63 1.57 -2.49 1.87
C PHE A 63 1.66 -2.20 0.38
N VAL A 64 2.85 -1.86 -0.11
CA VAL A 64 3.12 -1.55 -1.52
C VAL A 64 4.13 -2.54 -2.10
N TYR A 65 3.70 -3.29 -3.10
CA TYR A 65 4.53 -4.21 -3.89
C TYR A 65 4.79 -3.62 -5.29
N PRO A 66 5.99 -3.80 -5.89
CA PRO A 66 7.14 -4.60 -5.44
C PRO A 66 8.08 -3.88 -4.47
N ASP A 67 7.81 -2.61 -4.16
CA ASP A 67 8.68 -1.76 -3.34
C ASP A 67 8.95 -2.30 -1.93
N GLY A 68 8.14 -3.24 -1.45
CA GLY A 68 8.37 -3.88 -0.16
C GLY A 68 8.01 -3.00 1.05
N VAL A 69 7.29 -1.90 0.84
CA VAL A 69 7.10 -0.89 1.88
C VAL A 69 5.80 -1.11 2.65
N TRP A 70 5.91 -1.19 3.97
CA TRP A 70 4.78 -1.23 4.91
C TRP A 70 4.54 0.11 5.59
N TYR A 71 3.29 0.55 5.61
CA TYR A 71 2.83 1.77 6.23
C TYR A 71 1.80 1.50 7.34
N LYS A 72 1.93 2.25 8.42
CA LYS A 72 0.98 2.31 9.54
C LYS A 72 0.21 3.63 9.55
N ASP A 73 -0.86 3.68 10.34
CA ASP A 73 -1.68 4.86 10.59
C ASP A 73 -2.10 5.60 9.30
N VAL A 74 -2.43 4.83 8.24
CA VAL A 74 -2.77 5.38 6.93
C VAL A 74 -4.18 5.96 6.94
N ASP A 75 -4.30 7.19 7.39
CA ASP A 75 -5.52 8.00 7.32
C ASP A 75 -5.78 8.55 5.91
N VAL A 76 -6.88 9.29 5.75
CA VAL A 76 -7.33 9.88 4.48
C VAL A 76 -6.27 10.82 3.88
N SER A 77 -5.61 11.65 4.70
CA SER A 77 -4.62 12.62 4.25
C SER A 77 -3.34 11.91 3.82
N ARG A 78 -2.87 10.97 4.64
CA ARG A 78 -1.70 10.14 4.36
C ARG A 78 -1.91 9.29 3.12
N ALA A 79 -3.10 8.73 2.91
CA ALA A 79 -3.44 7.97 1.71
C ALA A 79 -3.26 8.83 0.44
N VAL A 80 -3.75 10.07 0.41
CA VAL A 80 -3.52 10.98 -0.73
C VAL A 80 -2.02 11.27 -0.89
N HIS A 81 -1.34 11.56 0.21
CA HIS A 81 0.08 11.91 0.21
C HIS A 81 0.97 10.75 -0.28
N LEU A 82 0.60 9.51 0.05
CA LEU A 82 1.24 8.29 -0.42
C LEU A 82 1.12 8.14 -1.94
N VAL A 83 -0.06 8.41 -2.52
CA VAL A 83 -0.22 8.35 -3.98
C VAL A 83 0.64 9.41 -4.65
N SER A 84 0.58 10.66 -4.18
CA SER A 84 1.29 11.79 -4.82
C SER A 84 2.81 11.73 -4.68
N ASN A 85 3.36 11.02 -3.69
CA ASN A 85 4.82 10.91 -3.50
C ASN A 85 5.33 9.51 -3.72
N HIS A 86 4.91 8.52 -2.94
CA HIS A 86 5.48 7.19 -3.05
C HIS A 86 5.07 6.51 -4.36
N ILE A 87 3.79 6.55 -4.70
CA ILE A 87 3.29 5.87 -5.91
C ILE A 87 3.73 6.63 -7.17
N LEU A 88 3.57 7.96 -7.20
CA LEU A 88 3.87 8.77 -8.38
C LEU A 88 5.35 9.11 -8.55
N LYS A 89 6.10 9.35 -7.46
CA LYS A 89 7.49 9.85 -7.50
C LYS A 89 8.52 8.88 -6.93
N GLY A 90 8.10 7.74 -6.39
CA GLY A 90 9.00 6.79 -5.72
C GLY A 90 9.53 7.26 -4.35
N GLN A 91 8.96 8.33 -3.77
CA GLN A 91 9.43 8.90 -2.51
C GLN A 91 8.64 8.35 -1.32
N VAL A 92 9.27 7.51 -0.49
CA VAL A 92 8.64 6.89 0.68
C VAL A 92 8.35 7.91 1.79
N LEU A 93 7.32 7.65 2.61
CA LEU A 93 6.94 8.52 3.73
C LEU A 93 7.50 7.97 5.05
N ASP A 94 8.71 8.41 5.43
CA ASP A 94 9.47 7.87 6.57
C ASP A 94 8.72 7.83 7.91
N GLY A 95 7.95 8.87 8.24
CA GLY A 95 7.30 9.02 9.55
C GLY A 95 6.21 7.98 9.87
N ILE A 96 5.80 7.19 8.89
CA ILE A 96 4.73 6.19 9.02
C ILE A 96 5.15 4.80 8.51
N LEU A 97 6.46 4.57 8.34
CA LEU A 97 6.99 3.26 7.99
C LEU A 97 6.94 2.30 9.19
N TYR A 98 6.76 1.02 8.90
CA TYR A 98 7.24 -0.02 9.81
C TYR A 98 8.76 -0.13 9.70
N ARG A 99 9.43 -0.19 10.85
CA ARG A 99 10.89 -0.27 10.94
C ARG A 99 11.31 -1.42 11.83
N GLU A 100 12.45 -2.01 11.48
CA GLU A 100 13.25 -2.87 12.35
C GLU A 100 14.59 -2.15 12.57
N GLY A 101 14.80 -1.63 13.79
CA GLY A 101 15.87 -0.66 14.03
C GLY A 101 15.66 0.63 13.23
N ASP A 102 16.72 1.09 12.55
CA ASP A 102 16.66 2.29 11.69
C ASP A 102 16.19 2.00 10.26
N ALA A 103 16.09 0.73 9.87
CA ALA A 103 15.75 0.31 8.52
C ALA A 103 14.24 0.11 8.35
N ALA A 104 13.69 0.53 7.22
CA ALA A 104 12.34 0.16 6.82
C ALA A 104 12.24 -1.37 6.66
N ILE A 105 11.20 -1.98 7.21
CA ILE A 105 10.97 -3.42 7.01
C ILE A 105 10.70 -3.66 5.53
N GLN A 106 11.56 -4.46 4.90
CA GLN A 106 11.40 -4.92 3.53
C GLN A 106 11.07 -6.42 3.56
N PRO A 107 9.99 -6.89 2.90
CA PRO A 107 9.77 -8.30 2.72
C PRO A 107 10.88 -8.91 1.88
N VAL A 108 11.05 -10.23 2.03
CA VAL A 108 12.06 -11.02 1.32
C VAL A 108 11.90 -10.83 -0.19
N HIS A 109 12.96 -10.35 -0.85
CA HIS A 109 13.04 -10.37 -2.30
C HIS A 109 13.29 -11.81 -2.78
N ILE A 110 12.30 -12.39 -3.44
CA ILE A 110 12.46 -13.64 -4.18
C ILE A 110 13.03 -13.26 -5.55
N SER A 111 14.30 -13.60 -5.80
CA SER A 111 14.87 -13.51 -7.15
C SER A 111 14.40 -14.70 -7.99
N ALA A 112 14.32 -14.51 -9.31
CA ALA A 112 14.02 -15.59 -10.25
C ALA A 112 15.01 -16.77 -10.12
N ASP A 113 16.22 -16.49 -9.64
CA ASP A 113 17.28 -17.48 -9.41
C ASP A 113 16.96 -18.46 -8.24
N ASN A 114 15.95 -18.16 -7.41
CA ASN A 114 15.58 -18.94 -6.23
C ASN A 114 14.22 -19.65 -6.37
N ILE A 115 13.65 -19.69 -7.58
CA ILE A 115 12.44 -20.46 -7.86
C ILE A 115 12.90 -21.87 -8.27
N GLN A 116 12.89 -22.80 -7.31
CA GLN A 116 12.96 -24.23 -7.62
C GLN A 116 11.54 -24.73 -7.87
N ASP A 117 11.32 -25.35 -9.03
CA ASP A 117 10.07 -26.04 -9.38
C ASP A 117 9.75 -27.20 -8.42
#